data_AF-A0A2J9E9S1-F1
#
_entry.id   AF-A0A2J9E9S1-F1
#
_cell.length_a   1.000
_cell.length_b   1.000
_cell.length_c   1.000
_cell.angle_alpha   90.00
_cell.angle_beta   90.00
_cell.angle_gamma   90.00
#
_symmetry.space_group_name_H-M   'P 1'
#
loop_
_entity.id
_entity.type
_entity.pdbx_description
1 polymer ?
#
loop_
_entity_poly.entity_id
_entity_poly.type
_entity_poly.pdbx_seq_one_letter_code
_entity_poly.pdbx_strand_id
1 'polypeptide(L)'
;MKRQWPTYSDTNGNYVYALPIKAIRQTVDGYAYASFDGDNDDQYLSAQFMTIFRPVVGGYLFNSASGELLYMSKTTFEAQYSAQTTGLQIGTAATTAMAGNKVPTTTQRGGVLQQAAEAALAAQTVTDIATAQTAVNNIVAKVNSLLTKLKAGGELA
;
A
#
# COMPACT_ATOMS: atom_id res chain seq x y z
N MET A 1 12.92 12.45 -24.92
CA MET A 1 12.19 13.18 -23.87
C MET A 1 13.02 13.07 -22.60
N LYS A 2 13.41 14.19 -21.98
CA LYS A 2 14.26 14.20 -20.77
C LYS A 2 13.44 13.64 -19.60
N ARG A 3 13.91 12.59 -18.94
CA ARG A 3 13.20 11.97 -17.82
C ARG A 3 13.17 12.96 -16.65
N GLN A 4 11.98 13.36 -16.22
CA GLN A 4 11.78 14.24 -15.07
C GLN A 4 12.26 13.52 -13.81
N TRP A 5 13.00 14.22 -12.94
CA TRP A 5 13.47 13.66 -11.67
C TRP A 5 12.28 13.19 -10.81
N PRO A 6 12.45 12.14 -9.98
CA PRO A 6 11.39 11.67 -9.09
C PRO A 6 10.87 12.76 -8.14
N THR A 7 9.57 12.78 -7.92
CA THR A 7 8.91 13.72 -7.00
C THR A 7 8.94 13.19 -5.56
N TYR A 8 9.22 14.08 -4.63
CA TYR A 8 9.11 13.86 -3.19
C TYR A 8 8.23 14.95 -2.59
N SER A 9 7.63 14.70 -1.42
CA SER A 9 6.89 15.71 -0.69
C SER A 9 7.24 15.72 0.79
N ASP A 10 7.13 16.89 1.41
CA ASP A 10 7.15 17.02 2.87
C ASP A 10 5.76 16.75 3.49
N THR A 11 5.69 16.78 4.82
CA THR A 11 4.44 16.62 5.59
C THR A 11 3.41 17.73 5.31
N ASN A 12 3.85 18.88 4.81
CA ASN A 12 2.99 20.02 4.49
C ASN A 12 2.47 19.99 3.04
N GLY A 13 2.86 18.97 2.26
CA GLY A 13 2.46 18.82 0.86
C GLY A 13 3.27 19.68 -0.11
N ASN A 14 4.43 20.21 0.30
CA ASN A 14 5.35 20.88 -0.62
C ASN A 14 6.13 19.84 -1.42
N TYR A 15 6.13 19.96 -2.74
CA TYR A 15 6.79 19.03 -3.64
C TYR A 15 8.18 19.51 -4.03
N VAL A 16 9.11 18.58 -4.09
CA VAL A 16 10.47 18.76 -4.61
C VAL A 16 10.81 17.63 -5.58
N TYR A 17 11.73 17.87 -6.49
CA TYR A 17 12.23 16.85 -7.40
C TYR A 17 13.67 16.53 -7.04
N ALA A 18 13.97 15.27 -6.74
CA ALA A 18 15.27 14.92 -6.15
C ALA A 18 15.87 13.64 -6.72
N LEU A 19 17.20 13.59 -6.75
CA LEU A 19 17.98 12.41 -7.09
C LEU A 19 19.14 12.20 -6.11
N PRO A 20 19.40 10.95 -5.70
CA PRO A 20 20.58 10.63 -4.90
C PRO A 20 21.84 10.67 -5.75
N ILE A 21 22.87 11.34 -5.25
CA ILE A 21 24.15 11.51 -5.93
C ILE A 21 24.93 10.21 -5.86
N LYS A 22 25.26 9.64 -7.02
CA LYS A 22 26.06 8.41 -7.13
C LYS A 22 27.56 8.69 -7.10
N ALA A 23 28.00 9.68 -7.87
CA ALA A 23 29.40 10.08 -7.89
C ALA A 23 29.51 11.57 -8.22
N ILE A 24 30.57 12.20 -7.71
CA ILE A 24 30.89 13.60 -7.96
C ILE A 24 32.26 13.65 -8.63
N ARG A 25 32.32 14.29 -9.79
CA ARG A 25 33.56 14.53 -10.54
C ARG A 25 33.89 16.01 -10.47
N GLN A 26 34.72 16.38 -9.49
CA GLN A 26 35.18 17.76 -9.33
C GLN A 26 36.36 18.04 -10.26
N THR A 27 36.37 19.22 -10.86
CA THR A 27 37.44 19.69 -11.75
C THR A 27 38.41 20.59 -10.99
N VAL A 28 39.56 20.85 -11.60
CA VAL A 28 40.59 21.75 -11.04
C VAL A 28 40.11 23.19 -10.86
N ASP A 29 39.11 23.61 -11.65
CA ASP A 29 38.50 24.95 -11.58
C ASP A 29 37.44 25.05 -10.46
N GLY A 30 37.26 24.00 -9.67
CA GLY A 30 36.42 23.99 -8.46
C GLY A 30 34.94 23.65 -8.69
N TYR A 31 34.46 23.67 -9.94
CA TYR A 31 33.12 23.16 -10.30
C TYR A 31 33.10 21.62 -10.35
N ALA A 32 31.92 21.03 -10.39
CA ALA A 32 31.79 19.57 -10.47
C ALA A 32 30.61 19.12 -11.32
N TYR A 33 30.64 17.85 -11.71
CA TYR A 33 29.49 17.15 -12.26
C TYR A 33 29.04 16.05 -11.29
N ALA A 34 27.77 16.11 -10.88
CA ALA A 34 27.13 15.05 -10.12
C ALA A 34 26.43 14.08 -11.09
N SER A 35 26.73 12.80 -10.92
CA SER A 35 26.09 11.70 -11.65
C SER A 35 25.10 10.98 -10.75
N PHE A 36 24.08 10.39 -11.37
CA PHE A 36 22.98 9.72 -10.68
C PHE A 36 22.83 8.28 -11.18
N ASP A 37 22.02 7.48 -10.48
CA ASP A 37 21.64 6.16 -10.99
C ASP A 37 20.57 6.23 -12.07
N GLY A 38 20.59 5.25 -12.99
CA GLY A 38 19.66 5.13 -14.10
C GLY A 38 19.95 6.06 -15.28
N ASP A 39 18.96 6.22 -16.15
CA ASP A 39 19.02 7.09 -17.33
C ASP A 39 18.70 8.55 -16.96
N ASN A 40 19.62 9.16 -16.21
CA ASN A 40 19.54 10.57 -15.79
C ASN A 40 20.83 11.28 -16.22
N ASP A 41 20.69 12.48 -16.79
CA ASP A 41 21.84 13.30 -17.17
C ASP A 41 22.65 13.77 -15.95
N ASP A 42 23.96 13.91 -16.13
CA ASP A 42 24.82 14.53 -15.13
C ASP A 42 24.41 16.00 -14.87
N GLN A 43 24.43 16.39 -13.60
CA GLN A 43 24.12 17.76 -13.18
C GLN A 43 25.40 18.56 -12.99
N TYR A 44 25.52 19.68 -13.71
CA TYR A 44 26.57 20.67 -13.46
C TYR A 44 26.34 21.39 -12.13
N LEU A 45 27.38 21.47 -11.32
CA LEU A 45 27.45 22.16 -10.04
C LEU A 45 28.53 23.23 -10.12
N SER A 46 28.15 24.50 -9.96
CA SER A 46 29.10 25.61 -10.00
C SER A 46 30.10 25.54 -8.84
N ALA A 47 31.27 26.19 -9.00
CA ALA A 47 32.27 26.27 -7.93
C ALA A 47 31.69 26.93 -6.65
N GLN A 48 30.78 27.90 -6.81
CA GLN A 48 30.07 28.51 -5.68
C GLN A 48 29.17 27.50 -4.97
N PHE A 49 28.39 26.71 -5.72
CA PHE A 49 27.55 25.66 -5.16
C PHE A 49 28.40 24.62 -4.40
N MET A 50 29.51 24.18 -5.00
CA MET A 50 30.45 23.25 -4.38
C MET A 50 31.04 23.80 -3.07
N THR A 51 31.30 25.10 -3.00
CA THR A 51 31.85 25.75 -1.80
C THR A 51 30.81 25.89 -0.68
N ILE A 52 29.58 26.29 -1.02
CA ILE A 52 28.50 26.54 -0.07
C ILE A 52 27.93 25.23 0.46
N PHE A 53 27.52 24.33 -0.43
CA PHE A 53 26.75 23.15 -0.06
C PHE A 53 27.60 21.92 0.21
N ARG A 54 28.84 21.88 -0.32
CA ARG A 54 29.78 20.75 -0.16
C ARG A 54 29.10 19.39 -0.32
N PRO A 55 28.45 19.14 -1.47
CA PRO A 55 27.67 17.92 -1.67
C PRO A 55 28.56 16.68 -1.54
N VAL A 56 28.02 15.61 -0.95
CA VAL A 56 28.71 14.33 -0.84
C VAL A 56 27.93 13.21 -1.53
N VAL A 57 28.67 12.18 -1.96
CA VAL A 57 28.09 10.96 -2.54
C VAL A 57 27.12 10.33 -1.54
N GLY A 58 25.96 9.90 -2.04
CA GLY A 58 24.86 9.34 -1.27
C GLY A 58 23.87 10.37 -0.73
N GLY A 59 24.21 11.67 -0.71
CA GLY A 59 23.24 12.74 -0.43
C GLY A 59 22.32 13.02 -1.62
N TYR A 60 21.35 13.92 -1.44
CA TYR A 60 20.37 14.28 -2.47
C TYR A 60 20.62 15.66 -3.04
N LEU A 61 20.62 15.75 -4.37
CA LEU A 61 20.37 17.01 -5.08
C LEU A 61 18.89 17.12 -5.37
N PHE A 62 18.30 18.29 -5.12
CA PHE A 62 16.89 18.50 -5.34
C PHE A 62 16.60 19.92 -5.83
N ASN A 63 15.53 20.06 -6.62
CA ASN A 63 14.99 21.35 -7.00
C ASN A 63 13.83 21.69 -6.06
N SER A 64 13.91 22.87 -5.44
CA SER A 64 12.82 23.42 -4.64
C SER A 64 11.61 23.78 -5.52
N ALA A 65 10.47 24.09 -4.88
CA ALA A 65 9.29 24.60 -5.59
C ALA A 65 9.56 25.92 -6.34
N SER A 66 10.58 26.69 -5.95
CA SER A 66 11.03 27.90 -6.64
C SER A 66 12.01 27.64 -7.80
N GLY A 67 12.37 26.38 -8.06
CA GLY A 67 13.31 26.00 -9.12
C GLY A 67 14.78 26.17 -8.73
N GLU A 68 15.07 26.37 -7.44
CA GLU A 68 16.44 26.47 -6.94
C GLU A 68 17.02 25.08 -6.71
N LEU A 69 18.22 24.84 -7.25
CA LEU A 69 18.97 23.61 -7.00
C LEU A 69 19.61 23.70 -5.61
N LEU A 70 19.32 22.71 -4.77
CA LEU A 70 19.78 22.61 -3.39
C LEU A 70 20.35 21.22 -3.12
N TYR A 71 21.06 21.09 -2.00
CA TYR A 71 21.64 19.84 -1.53
C TYR A 71 21.28 19.58 -0.08
N MET A 72 21.00 18.32 0.24
CA MET A 72 20.85 17.82 1.60
C MET A 72 21.52 16.45 1.75
N SER A 73 21.99 16.16 2.97
CA SER A 73 22.45 14.81 3.30
C SER A 73 21.30 13.80 3.21
N LYS A 74 21.63 12.53 2.97
CA LYS A 74 20.63 11.45 2.87
C LYS A 74 19.66 11.43 4.04
N THR A 75 20.20 11.42 5.26
CA THR A 75 19.42 11.31 6.49
C THR A 75 18.51 12.51 6.69
N THR A 76 18.99 13.72 6.38
CA THR A 76 18.17 14.93 6.50
C THR A 76 17.07 14.96 5.44
N PHE A 77 17.39 14.58 4.21
CA PHE A 77 16.43 14.58 3.11
C PHE A 77 15.32 13.56 3.36
N GLU A 78 15.66 12.30 3.64
CA GLU A 78 14.68 11.23 3.86
C GLU A 78 13.87 11.40 5.16
N ALA A 79 14.35 12.18 6.12
CA ALA A 79 13.58 12.56 7.30
C ALA A 79 12.51 13.63 7.03
N GLN A 80 12.71 14.48 6.01
CA GLN A 80 11.80 15.57 5.69
C GLN A 80 10.91 15.27 4.49
N TYR A 81 11.43 14.53 3.52
CA TYR A 81 10.82 14.30 2.22
C TYR A 81 10.64 12.81 1.99
N SER A 82 9.42 12.41 1.63
CA SER A 82 9.08 11.05 1.24
C SER A 82 8.80 10.97 -0.24
N ALA A 83 9.25 9.88 -0.89
CA ALA A 83 9.02 9.66 -2.31
C ALA A 83 7.51 9.60 -2.59
N GLN A 84 7.05 10.38 -3.56
CA GLN A 84 5.70 10.30 -4.05
C GLN A 84 5.63 9.19 -5.09
N THR A 85 4.95 8.09 -4.76
CA THR A 85 4.65 7.05 -5.74
C THR A 85 3.56 7.56 -6.68
N THR A 86 3.94 8.03 -7.87
CA THR A 86 3.02 8.35 -8.98
C THR A 86 2.50 7.09 -9.66
N GLY A 87 1.96 6.17 -8.87
CA GLY A 87 1.09 5.11 -9.32
C GLY A 87 -0.24 5.26 -8.61
N LEU A 88 -1.35 4.92 -9.27
CA LEU A 88 -2.56 4.56 -8.53
C LEU A 88 -2.12 3.59 -7.43
N GLN A 89 -2.34 3.97 -6.17
CA GLN A 89 -2.23 3.03 -5.07
C GLN A 89 -3.36 2.01 -5.26
N ILE A 90 -3.12 1.04 -6.14
CA ILE A 90 -3.85 -0.21 -6.12
C ILE A 90 -3.34 -0.88 -4.85
N GLY A 91 -4.16 -0.82 -3.80
CA GLY A 91 -3.86 -1.47 -2.54
C GLY A 91 -3.38 -2.87 -2.81
N THR A 92 -2.09 -3.11 -2.58
CA THR A 92 -1.50 -4.46 -2.65
C THR A 92 -2.07 -5.23 -1.48
N ALA A 93 -3.22 -5.87 -1.70
CA ALA A 93 -3.93 -6.85 -0.87
C ALA A 93 -4.12 -6.59 0.65
N ALA A 94 -3.65 -5.50 1.24
CA ALA A 94 -3.72 -5.28 2.69
C ALA A 94 -4.23 -3.90 3.12
N THR A 95 -4.19 -2.89 2.24
CA THR A 95 -4.70 -1.54 2.58
C THR A 95 -5.57 -1.01 1.45
N THR A 96 -6.87 -0.97 1.75
CA THR A 96 -7.90 -0.20 1.04
C THR A 96 -8.25 -0.73 -0.35
N ALA A 97 -8.97 -1.85 -0.35
CA ALA A 97 -9.77 -2.25 -1.49
C ALA A 97 -10.75 -1.13 -1.88
N MET A 98 -10.93 -0.93 -3.19
CA MET A 98 -11.93 -0.04 -3.80
C MET A 98 -13.23 -0.07 -3.00
N ALA A 99 -13.76 1.09 -2.64
CA ALA A 99 -15.00 1.23 -1.87
C ALA A 99 -16.12 0.37 -2.51
N GLY A 100 -16.35 -0.82 -1.93
CA GLY A 100 -17.21 -1.86 -2.52
C GLY A 100 -16.72 -3.28 -2.28
N ASN A 101 -15.41 -3.56 -2.36
CA ASN A 101 -14.86 -4.88 -2.09
C ASN A 101 -14.20 -4.93 -0.71
N LYS A 102 -14.99 -5.12 0.35
CA LYS A 102 -14.40 -5.31 1.69
C LYS A 102 -13.44 -6.51 1.66
N VAL A 103 -12.20 -6.32 2.12
CA VAL A 103 -11.22 -7.41 2.33
C VAL A 103 -11.92 -8.49 3.15
N PRO A 104 -11.95 -9.75 2.70
CA PRO A 104 -12.57 -10.82 3.45
C PRO A 104 -12.00 -10.88 4.87
N THR A 105 -12.82 -10.56 5.88
CA THR A 105 -12.48 -10.82 7.28
C THR A 105 -13.02 -12.19 7.67
N THR A 106 -12.62 -12.68 8.84
CA THR A 106 -13.22 -13.86 9.51
C THR A 106 -14.71 -13.72 9.81
N THR A 107 -15.32 -12.59 9.44
CA THR A 107 -16.73 -12.28 9.66
C THR A 107 -17.46 -11.80 8.41
N GLN A 108 -16.76 -11.44 7.32
CA GLN A 108 -17.36 -10.84 6.12
C GLN A 108 -16.57 -11.23 4.87
N ARG A 109 -17.19 -11.86 3.87
CA ARG A 109 -16.61 -11.99 2.52
C ARG A 109 -17.48 -11.21 1.53
N GLY A 110 -16.95 -10.16 0.91
CA GLY A 110 -17.62 -9.54 -0.25
C GLY A 110 -19.08 -9.09 -0.02
N GLY A 111 -19.40 -8.53 1.15
CA GLY A 111 -20.73 -8.00 1.46
C GLY A 111 -21.66 -8.93 2.26
N VAL A 112 -21.38 -10.24 2.31
CA VAL A 112 -22.11 -11.21 3.16
C VAL A 112 -21.33 -11.52 4.43
N LEU A 113 -22.03 -11.70 5.56
CA LEU A 113 -21.40 -12.15 6.80
C LEU A 113 -21.00 -13.63 6.68
N GLN A 114 -19.95 -14.08 7.36
CA GLN A 114 -19.59 -15.49 7.39
C GLN A 114 -20.57 -16.26 8.30
N GLN A 115 -21.23 -17.29 7.76
CA GLN A 115 -22.12 -18.16 8.54
C GLN A 115 -21.31 -19.04 9.50
N ALA A 116 -21.79 -19.17 10.73
CA ALA A 116 -21.30 -20.20 11.63
C ALA A 116 -21.61 -21.59 11.04
N ALA A 117 -20.63 -22.50 11.09
CA ALA A 117 -20.80 -23.87 10.59
C ALA A 117 -22.03 -24.55 11.22
N GLU A 118 -22.80 -25.31 10.42
CA GLU A 118 -23.88 -26.15 10.90
C GLU A 118 -23.37 -27.58 11.08
N ALA A 119 -23.58 -28.15 12.27
CA ALA A 119 -23.22 -29.54 12.51
C ALA A 119 -24.09 -30.47 11.67
N ALA A 120 -23.50 -31.52 11.11
CA ALA A 120 -24.24 -32.54 10.36
C ALA A 120 -25.32 -33.19 11.25
N LEU A 121 -26.47 -33.49 10.66
CA LEU A 121 -27.48 -34.32 11.32
C LEU A 121 -26.97 -35.76 11.38
N ALA A 122 -26.87 -36.33 12.58
CA ALA A 122 -26.47 -37.71 12.76
C ALA A 122 -27.48 -38.67 12.11
N ALA A 123 -27.00 -39.82 11.63
CA ALA A 123 -27.86 -40.87 11.10
C ALA A 123 -28.97 -41.24 12.10
N GLN A 124 -30.21 -41.30 11.62
CA GLN A 124 -31.37 -41.65 12.42
C GLN A 124 -31.78 -43.09 12.10
N THR A 125 -31.94 -43.93 13.13
CA THR A 125 -32.49 -45.28 12.96
C THR A 125 -33.99 -45.23 13.23
N VAL A 126 -34.79 -45.67 12.25
CA VAL A 126 -36.24 -45.70 12.36
C VAL A 126 -36.71 -47.15 12.39
N THR A 127 -37.31 -47.57 13.49
CA THR A 127 -37.79 -48.94 13.70
C THR A 127 -39.30 -49.02 13.90
N ASP A 128 -39.94 -47.89 14.20
CA ASP A 128 -41.36 -47.77 14.48
C ASP A 128 -41.83 -46.31 14.27
N ILE A 129 -43.12 -46.07 14.52
CA ILE A 129 -43.73 -44.74 14.35
C ILE A 129 -43.17 -43.73 15.37
N ALA A 130 -42.83 -44.17 16.58
CA ALA A 130 -42.29 -43.28 17.61
C ALA A 130 -40.90 -42.75 17.22
N THR A 131 -40.01 -43.65 16.80
CA THR A 131 -38.67 -43.33 16.29
C THR A 131 -38.73 -42.53 14.99
N ALA A 132 -39.71 -42.78 14.12
CA ALA A 132 -39.98 -41.95 12.95
C ALA A 132 -40.34 -40.50 13.34
N GLN A 133 -41.21 -40.32 14.33
CA GLN A 133 -41.60 -38.99 14.83
C GLN A 133 -40.39 -38.25 15.41
N THR A 134 -39.53 -38.94 16.16
CA THR A 134 -38.29 -38.36 16.69
C THR A 134 -37.36 -37.91 15.57
N ALA A 135 -37.17 -38.74 14.53
CA ALA A 135 -36.34 -38.40 13.38
C ALA A 135 -36.87 -37.15 12.65
N VAL A 136 -38.18 -37.06 12.42
CA VAL A 136 -38.83 -35.89 11.81
C VAL A 136 -38.61 -34.63 12.65
N ASN A 137 -38.79 -34.70 13.97
CA ASN A 137 -38.57 -33.57 14.86
C ASN A 137 -37.12 -33.06 14.79
N ASN A 138 -36.15 -33.98 14.71
CA ASN A 138 -34.73 -33.65 14.58
C ASN A 138 -34.43 -32.96 13.23
N ILE A 139 -35.04 -33.42 12.14
CA ILE A 139 -34.92 -32.79 10.82
C ILE A 139 -35.49 -31.37 10.83
N VAL A 140 -36.69 -31.18 11.38
CA VAL A 140 -37.34 -29.86 11.46
C VAL A 140 -36.49 -28.89 12.27
N ALA A 141 -35.94 -29.33 13.40
CA ALA A 141 -35.03 -28.52 14.20
C ALA A 141 -33.78 -28.09 13.42
N LYS A 142 -33.20 -29.01 12.62
CA LYS A 142 -32.03 -28.71 11.77
C LYS A 142 -32.36 -27.70 10.69
N VAL A 143 -33.50 -27.85 10.01
CA VAL A 143 -33.96 -26.92 8.96
C VAL A 143 -34.18 -25.52 9.55
N ASN A 144 -34.81 -25.42 10.72
CA ASN A 144 -35.02 -24.13 11.38
C ASN A 144 -33.68 -23.46 11.75
N SER A 145 -32.70 -24.22 12.24
CA SER A 145 -31.37 -23.68 12.55
C SER A 145 -30.65 -23.12 11.31
N LEU A 146 -30.71 -23.85 10.18
CA LEU A 146 -30.16 -23.39 8.90
C LEU A 146 -30.82 -22.10 8.43
N LEU A 147 -32.15 -22.02 8.49
CA LEU A 147 -32.89 -20.82 8.10
C LEU A 147 -32.50 -19.60 8.95
N THR A 148 -32.36 -19.78 10.27
CA THR A 148 -31.90 -18.70 11.16
C THR A 148 -30.51 -18.21 10.77
N LYS A 149 -29.58 -19.11 10.44
CA LYS A 149 -28.20 -18.75 10.07
C LYS A 149 -28.14 -18.02 8.72
N LEU A 150 -28.94 -18.45 7.74
CA LEU A 150 -29.01 -17.80 6.42
C LEU A 150 -29.66 -16.41 6.50
N LYS A 151 -30.65 -16.21 7.36
CA LYS A 151 -31.19 -14.86 7.63
C LYS A 151 -30.17 -13.96 8.32
N ALA A 152 -29.46 -14.49 9.31
CA ALA A 152 -28.40 -13.74 10.00
C ALA A 152 -27.24 -13.38 9.08
N GLY A 153 -26.92 -14.22 8.09
CA GLY A 153 -25.89 -13.96 7.09
C GLY A 153 -26.32 -13.01 5.96
N GLY A 154 -27.62 -12.73 5.85
CA GLY A 154 -28.18 -11.85 4.81
C GLY A 154 -28.43 -12.56 3.47
N GLU A 155 -28.38 -13.90 3.43
CA GLU A 155 -28.71 -14.69 2.24
C GLU A 155 -30.21 -14.75 1.96
N LEU A 156 -31.03 -14.61 3.00
CA LEU A 156 -32.48 -14.70 2.95
C LEU A 156 -33.11 -13.47 3.61
N ALA A 157 -34.24 -13.02 3.05
CA ALA A 157 -35.07 -11.95 3.60
C ALA A 157 -35.87 -12.38 4.84
#